data_AF-A0A562IHK3-F1
#
_entry.id   AF-A0A562IHK3-F1
#
_cell.length_a   1.000
_cell.length_b   1.000
_cell.length_c   1.000
_cell.angle_alpha   90.00
_cell.angle_beta   90.00
_cell.angle_gamma   90.00
#
_symmetry.space_group_name_H-M   'P 1'
#
loop_
_entity.id
_entity.type
_entity.pdbx_description
1 polymer ?
#
loop_
_entity_poly.entity_id
_entity_poly.type
_entity_poly.pdbx_seq_one_letter_code
_entity_poly.pdbx_strand_id
1 'polypeptide(L)'
;MGLVTNLLNPKIAILYVSLLPQFVDPQRGHVAAQSLLLGLVQIAIALTVNALIVLTAGSIASFLARRPTWLRVQRYVMGTVLAALAVRIAADRSRAAVAAG
;
A
#
# COMPACT_ATOMS: atom_id res chain seq x y z
N MET A 1 -9.08 8.88 -7.39
CA MET A 1 -9.02 8.97 -5.90
C MET A 1 -7.64 8.69 -5.31
N GLY A 2 -6.74 7.90 -5.93
CA GLY A 2 -5.45 7.51 -5.30
C GLY A 2 -4.36 8.60 -5.24
N LEU A 3 -4.36 9.59 -6.13
CA LEU A 3 -3.35 10.66 -6.17
C LEU A 3 -3.55 11.67 -5.03
N VAL A 4 -4.79 12.14 -4.86
CA VAL A 4 -5.15 13.08 -3.79
C VAL A 4 -4.94 12.46 -2.41
N THR A 5 -5.31 11.18 -2.20
CA THR A 5 -5.08 10.50 -0.91
C THR A 5 -3.60 10.24 -0.62
N ASN A 6 -2.75 10.03 -1.63
CA ASN A 6 -1.30 9.95 -1.43
C ASN A 6 -0.68 11.32 -1.10
N LEU A 7 -1.10 12.39 -1.79
CA LEU A 7 -0.62 13.74 -1.55
C LEU A 7 -1.04 14.27 -0.18
N LEU A 8 -2.24 13.90 0.30
CA LEU A 8 -2.74 14.24 1.63
C LEU A 8 -2.21 13.31 2.74
N ASN A 9 -1.31 12.38 2.45
CA ASN A 9 -0.73 11.51 3.47
C ASN A 9 0.47 12.21 4.12
N PRO A 10 0.29 12.88 5.28
CA PRO A 10 1.34 13.69 5.90
C PRO A 10 2.58 12.87 6.25
N LYS A 11 2.41 11.56 6.43
CA LYS A 11 3.48 10.64 6.76
C LYS A 11 4.57 10.60 5.69
N ILE A 12 4.18 10.66 4.41
CA ILE A 12 5.12 10.62 3.29
C ILE A 12 5.87 11.96 3.18
N ALA A 13 5.16 13.08 3.35
CA ALA A 13 5.77 14.40 3.34
C ALA A 13 6.82 14.56 4.46
N ILE A 14 6.47 14.15 5.69
CA ILE A 14 7.39 14.20 6.85
C ILE A 14 8.61 13.29 6.63
N LEU A 15 8.40 12.11 6.06
CA LEU A 15 9.49 11.18 5.73
C LEU A 15 10.48 11.81 4.74
N TYR A 16 9.99 12.44 3.66
CA TYR A 16 10.86 13.08 2.67
C TYR A 16 11.58 14.31 3.22
N VAL A 17 10.90 15.16 3.98
CA VAL A 17 11.54 16.34 4.61
C VAL A 17 12.62 15.93 5.63
N SER A 18 12.46 14.78 6.30
CA SER A 18 13.45 14.27 7.25
C SER A 18 14.63 13.54 6.60
N LEU A 19 14.37 12.76 5.54
CA LEU A 19 15.40 11.93 4.89
C LEU A 19 16.16 12.65 3.78
N LEU A 20 15.50 13.45 2.93
CA LEU A 20 16.16 14.12 1.81
C LEU A 20 17.35 14.99 2.23
N PRO A 21 17.26 15.86 3.26
CA PRO A 21 18.40 16.70 3.64
C PRO A 21 19.59 15.88 4.16
N GLN A 22 19.42 14.62 4.57
CA GLN A 22 20.52 13.75 4.98
C GLN A 22 21.40 13.30 3.80
N PHE A 23 20.85 13.32 2.57
CA PHE A 23 21.53 12.93 1.34
C PHE A 23 21.94 14.12 0.48
N VAL A 24 21.56 15.34 0.86
CA VAL A 24 21.89 16.57 0.15
C VAL A 24 23.11 17.20 0.83
N ASP A 25 24.10 17.55 0.03
CA ASP A 25 25.31 18.24 0.49
C ASP A 25 25.26 19.70 0.01
N PRO A 26 25.01 20.67 0.92
CA PRO A 26 24.92 22.08 0.58
C PRO A 26 26.22 22.66 0.02
N GLN A 27 27.38 22.03 0.28
CA GLN A 27 28.68 22.50 -0.17
C GLN A 27 29.03 22.04 -1.60
N ARG A 28 28.31 21.04 -2.13
CA ARG A 28 28.54 20.47 -3.47
C ARG A 28 27.70 21.09 -4.59
N GLY A 29 26.89 22.12 -4.31
CA GLY A 29 26.16 22.90 -5.33
C GLY A 29 24.66 23.08 -5.06
N HIS A 30 23.87 23.19 -6.14
CA HIS A 30 22.45 23.55 -6.08
C HIS A 30 21.59 22.44 -5.43
N VAL A 31 21.24 22.62 -4.16
CA VAL A 31 20.37 21.75 -3.35
C VAL A 31 19.06 21.36 -4.05
N ALA A 32 18.46 22.30 -4.80
CA ALA A 32 17.22 22.04 -5.55
C ALA A 32 17.40 20.96 -6.63
N ALA A 33 18.53 20.96 -7.34
CA ALA A 33 18.82 19.98 -8.38
C ALA A 33 19.10 18.58 -7.78
N GLN A 34 19.83 18.53 -6.65
CA GLN A 34 20.06 17.26 -5.93
C GLN A 34 18.74 16.67 -5.41
N SER A 35 17.86 17.52 -4.86
CA SER A 35 16.54 17.10 -4.37
C SER A 35 15.64 16.59 -5.49
N LEU A 36 15.64 17.25 -6.65
CA LEU A 36 14.92 16.81 -7.85
C LEU A 36 15.42 15.45 -8.33
N LEU A 37 16.75 15.26 -8.39
CA LEU A 37 17.35 14.01 -8.84
C LEU A 37 17.03 12.85 -7.90
N LEU A 38 17.14 13.06 -6.58
CA LEU A 38 16.74 12.08 -5.57
C LEU A 38 15.24 11.74 -5.68
N GLY A 39 14.39 12.74 -5.90
CA GLY A 39 12.96 12.55 -6.14
C GLY A 39 12.68 11.72 -7.39
N LEU A 40 13.38 11.98 -8.50
CA LEU A 40 13.23 11.22 -9.74
C LEU A 40 13.69 9.76 -9.59
N VAL A 41 14.81 9.52 -8.92
CA VAL A 41 15.30 8.16 -8.62
C VAL A 41 14.25 7.40 -7.80
N GLN A 42 13.70 8.05 -6.77
CA GLN A 42 12.66 7.46 -5.94
C GLN A 42 11.39 7.13 -6.74
N ILE A 43 10.94 8.03 -7.62
CA ILE A 43 9.80 7.79 -8.52
C ILE A 43 10.08 6.61 -9.43
N ALA A 44 11.28 6.54 -10.03
CA ALA A 44 11.66 5.45 -10.92
C ALA A 44 11.63 4.11 -10.18
N ILE A 45 12.25 4.01 -9.00
CA ILE A 45 12.24 2.79 -8.17
C ILE A 45 10.81 2.40 -7.79
N ALA A 46 10.01 3.37 -7.34
CA ALA A 46 8.63 3.11 -6.95
C ALA A 46 7.80 2.60 -8.14
N LEU A 47 7.95 3.18 -9.33
CA LEU A 47 7.29 2.69 -10.54
C LEU A 47 7.74 1.28 -10.90
N THR A 48 9.05 1.01 -10.90
CA THR A 48 9.59 -0.30 -11.25
C THR A 48 9.09 -1.39 -10.30
N VAL A 49 9.13 -1.14 -8.99
CA VAL A 49 8.65 -2.10 -7.98
C VAL A 49 7.15 -2.33 -8.10
N ASN A 50 6.36 -1.26 -8.23
CA ASN A 50 4.91 -1.40 -8.41
C ASN A 50 4.55 -2.12 -9.70
N ALA A 51 5.23 -1.80 -10.80
CA ALA A 51 5.05 -2.49 -12.08
C ALA A 51 5.38 -3.98 -11.95
N LEU A 52 6.48 -4.33 -11.28
CA LEU A 52 6.85 -5.72 -11.04
C LEU A 52 5.79 -6.45 -10.22
N ILE A 53 5.28 -5.83 -9.14
CA ILE A 53 4.20 -6.40 -8.32
C ILE A 53 2.93 -6.58 -9.16
N VAL A 54 2.53 -5.59 -9.95
CA VAL A 54 1.32 -5.65 -10.78
C VAL A 54 1.45 -6.71 -11.87
N LEU A 55 2.59 -6.79 -12.55
CA LEU A 55 2.84 -7.78 -13.60
C LEU A 55 2.90 -9.19 -13.03
N THR A 56 3.57 -9.39 -11.89
CA THR A 56 3.62 -10.69 -11.21
C THR A 56 2.24 -11.09 -10.70
N ALA A 57 1.53 -10.20 -10.00
CA ALA A 57 0.16 -10.46 -9.55
C ALA A 57 -0.79 -10.74 -10.73
N GLY A 58 -0.67 -10.01 -11.84
CA GLY A 58 -1.44 -10.23 -13.06
C GLY A 58 -1.11 -11.56 -13.74
N SER A 59 0.16 -11.97 -13.78
CA SER A 59 0.56 -13.28 -14.29
C SER A 59 0.03 -14.42 -13.41
N ILE A 60 0.05 -14.26 -12.09
CA ILE A 60 -0.49 -15.24 -11.15
C ILE A 60 -2.02 -15.30 -11.29
N ALA A 61 -2.68 -14.15 -11.35
CA ALA A 61 -4.14 -14.06 -11.53
C ALA A 61 -4.59 -14.66 -12.86
N SER A 62 -3.88 -14.40 -13.96
CA SER A 62 -4.20 -14.98 -15.27
C SER A 62 -3.91 -16.48 -15.35
N PHE A 63 -2.82 -16.95 -14.72
CA PHE A 63 -2.53 -18.38 -14.57
C PHE A 63 -3.62 -19.10 -13.76
N LEU A 64 -4.09 -18.48 -12.68
CA LEU A 64 -5.19 -18.98 -11.85
C LEU A 64 -6.56 -18.90 -12.52
N ALA A 65 -6.83 -17.84 -13.28
CA ALA A 65 -8.09 -17.66 -13.99
C ALA A 65 -8.31 -18.74 -15.06
N ARG A 66 -7.23 -19.31 -15.61
CA ARG A 66 -7.27 -20.48 -16.50
C ARG A 66 -7.72 -21.76 -15.79
N ARG A 67 -7.81 -21.79 -14.44
CA ARG A 67 -8.32 -22.93 -13.66
C ARG A 67 -9.62 -22.56 -12.93
N PRO A 68 -10.79 -23.06 -13.37
CA PRO A 68 -12.09 -22.69 -12.80
C PRO A 68 -12.26 -23.05 -11.32
N THR A 69 -11.49 -24.00 -10.82
CA THR A 69 -11.40 -24.35 -9.39
C THR A 69 -10.83 -23.21 -8.54
N TRP A 70 -9.89 -22.41 -9.06
CA TRP A 70 -9.23 -21.39 -8.26
C TRP A 70 -10.04 -20.10 -8.11
N LEU A 71 -10.83 -19.77 -9.13
CA LEU A 71 -11.88 -18.74 -9.03
C LEU A 71 -12.88 -19.05 -7.90
N ARG A 72 -13.24 -20.33 -7.72
CA ARG A 72 -14.07 -20.76 -6.58
C ARG A 72 -13.32 -20.59 -5.25
N VAL A 73 -12.06 -21.03 -5.16
CA VAL A 73 -11.25 -20.89 -3.94
C VAL A 73 -11.12 -19.42 -3.54
N GLN A 74 -10.76 -18.52 -4.46
CA GLN A 74 -10.67 -17.08 -4.17
C GLN A 74 -11.99 -16.52 -3.61
N ARG A 75 -13.12 -16.92 -4.20
CA ARG A 75 -14.46 -16.49 -3.77
C ARG A 75 -14.81 -17.01 -2.37
N TYR A 76 -14.48 -18.26 -2.05
CA TYR A 76 -14.67 -18.81 -0.71
C TYR A 76 -13.73 -18.19 0.32
N VAL A 77 -12.47 -17.92 -0.04
CA VAL A 77 -11.51 -17.24 0.86
C VAL A 77 -11.97 -15.83 1.19
N MET A 78 -12.37 -15.03 0.20
CA MET A 78 -12.88 -13.68 0.46
C MET A 78 -14.15 -13.72 1.32
N GLY A 79 -15.08 -14.63 1.01
CA GLY A 79 -16.31 -14.81 1.77
C GLY A 79 -16.06 -15.23 3.23
N THR A 80 -15.11 -16.14 3.46
CA THR A 80 -14.74 -16.59 4.82
C THR A 80 -14.03 -15.51 5.61
N VAL A 81 -13.14 -14.71 4.98
CA VAL A 81 -12.48 -13.57 5.64
C VAL A 81 -13.51 -12.52 6.06
N LEU A 82 -14.45 -12.16 5.18
CA LEU A 82 -15.52 -11.20 5.49
C LEU A 82 -16.46 -11.73 6.57
N ALA A 83 -16.84 -13.02 6.51
CA ALA A 83 -17.65 -13.65 7.54
C ALA A 83 -16.94 -13.67 8.89
N ALA A 84 -15.65 -14.02 8.93
CA ALA A 84 -14.84 -14.00 10.14
C ALA A 84 -14.72 -12.58 10.72
N LEU A 85 -14.55 -11.57 9.86
CA LEU A 85 -14.53 -10.17 10.27
C LEU A 85 -15.89 -9.75 10.87
N ALA A 86 -17.00 -10.14 10.23
CA ALA A 86 -18.35 -9.86 10.72
C ALA A 86 -18.61 -10.51 12.09
N VAL A 87 -18.21 -11.78 12.26
CA VAL A 87 -18.30 -12.48 13.55
C VAL A 87 -17.46 -11.79 14.61
N ARG A 88 -16.23 -11.40 14.28
CA ARG A 88 -15.35 -10.68 15.21
C ARG A 88 -15.96 -9.33 15.62
N ILE A 89 -16.53 -8.58 14.68
CA ILE A 89 -17.22 -7.31 14.98
C ILE A 89 -18.46 -7.55 15.86
N ALA A 90 -19.25 -8.58 15.58
CA ALA A 90 -20.41 -8.94 16.39
C ALA A 90 -19.99 -9.34 17.81
N ALA A 91 -18.89 -10.08 17.96
CA ALA A 91 -18.29 -10.47 19.23
C ALA A 91 -17.68 -9.26 20.00
N ASP A 92 -17.02 -8.34 19.30
CA ASP A 92 -16.48 -7.10 19.89
C ASP A 92 -17.61 -6.16 20.34
N ARG A 93 -18.71 -6.07 19.57
CA ARG A 93 -19.92 -5.32 19.98
C ARG A 93 -20.64 -5.94 21.15
N SER A 94 -20.68 -7.28 21.26
CA SER A 94 -21.29 -7.94 22.41
C SER A 94 -20.46 -7.78 23.69
N ARG A 95 -19.14 -7.56 23.60
CA ARG A 95 -18.32 -7.18 24.77
C ARG A 95 -18.62 -5.76 25.29
N ALA A 96 -18.91 -4.79 24.41
CA ALA A 96 -19.28 -3.44 24.83
C ALA A 96 -20.70 -3.36 25.43
N ALA A 97 -21.64 -4.19 24.94
CA ALA A 97 -23.01 -4.23 25.46
C ALA A 97 -23.14 -4.98 26.81
N VAL A 98 -22.31 -5.99 27.06
CA VAL A 98 -22.31 -6.75 28.33
C VAL A 98 -21.55 -6.01 29.46
N ALA A 99 -20.61 -5.12 29.13
CA ALA A 99 -19.93 -4.27 30.12
C ALA A 99 -20.73 -3.02 30.52
N ALA A 100 -21.87 -2.76 29.87
CA ALA A 100 -22.74 -1.60 30.08
C ALA A 100 -24.12 -1.96 30.68
N GLY A 101 -24.32 -3.22 31.11
CA GLY A 101 -25.49 -3.69 31.86
C GLY A 101 -25.07 -4.26 33.21
#